data_AF-A0A0E0BEQ1-F1
#
_entry.id   AF-A0A0E0BEQ1-F1
#
_cell.length_a   1.000
_cell.length_b   1.000
_cell.length_c   1.000
_cell.angle_alpha   90.00
_cell.angle_beta   90.00
_cell.angle_gamma   90.00
#
_symmetry.space_group_name_H-M   'P 1'
#
loop_
_entity.id
_entity.type
_entity.pdbx_description
1 polymer ?
#
loop_
_entity_poly.entity_id
_entity_poly.type
_entity_poly.pdbx_seq_one_letter_code
_entity_poly.pdbx_strand_id
1 'polypeptide(L)'
;MAQLCMHSSKIEHDIYATPAKALLTAIIDFRYRLTDMITTFNISLVVHGTIAENMDFMKDDLNPYAVPRAMGIYRRLESPLDITTSTIIRRIVANHEAYQKRNEKKEASEKKYYDSKSFVNGE
;
A
#
# COMPACT_ATOMS: atom_id res chain seq x y z
N MET A 1 -12.18 27.76 -46.25
CA MET A 1 -13.07 26.91 -45.43
C MET A 1 -12.47 25.55 -45.04
N ALA A 2 -11.40 25.05 -45.68
CA ALA A 2 -10.75 23.79 -45.28
C ALA A 2 -9.68 23.95 -44.15
N GLN A 3 -9.12 25.15 -43.95
CA GLN A 3 -8.04 25.37 -42.96
C GLN A 3 -8.51 25.32 -41.49
N LEU A 4 -9.79 25.64 -41.22
CA LEU A 4 -10.35 25.62 -39.86
C LEU A 4 -10.61 24.19 -39.35
N CYS A 5 -10.87 23.23 -40.25
CA CYS A 5 -11.25 21.87 -39.88
C CYS A 5 -10.05 21.02 -39.39
N MET A 6 -8.85 21.26 -39.93
CA MET A 6 -7.63 20.57 -39.48
C MET A 6 -7.00 21.16 -38.21
N HIS A 7 -7.37 22.39 -37.83
CA HIS A 7 -6.96 22.95 -36.54
C HIS A 7 -7.81 22.40 -35.38
N SER A 8 -9.07 22.04 -35.64
CA SER A 8 -9.93 21.45 -34.60
C SER A 8 -9.51 20.03 -34.21
N SER A 9 -8.96 19.24 -35.14
CA SER A 9 -8.52 17.86 -34.86
C SER A 9 -7.16 17.74 -34.17
N LYS A 10 -6.28 18.75 -34.30
CA LYS A 10 -5.02 18.80 -33.54
C LYS A 10 -5.22 19.34 -32.12
N ILE A 11 -6.13 20.30 -31.96
CA ILE A 11 -6.47 20.83 -30.63
C ILE A 11 -7.22 19.77 -29.79
N GLU A 12 -8.01 18.88 -30.39
CA GLU A 12 -8.63 17.75 -29.67
C GLU A 12 -7.68 16.59 -29.33
N HIS A 13 -6.45 16.56 -29.84
CA HIS A 13 -5.47 15.53 -29.43
C HIS A 13 -4.49 16.04 -28.36
N ASP A 14 -4.25 17.36 -28.31
CA ASP A 14 -3.27 17.95 -27.39
C ASP A 14 -3.85 18.35 -26.03
N ILE A 15 -5.18 18.48 -25.88
CA ILE A 15 -5.83 18.80 -24.58
C ILE A 15 -6.18 17.51 -23.78
N TYR A 16 -6.08 16.33 -24.40
CA TYR A 16 -6.59 15.06 -23.84
C TYR A 16 -5.52 14.12 -23.26
N ALA A 17 -4.32 14.62 -23.02
CA ALA A 17 -3.21 13.90 -22.38
C ALA A 17 -3.12 14.19 -20.87
N THR A 18 -4.25 14.33 -20.17
CA THR A 18 -4.24 14.59 -18.73
C THR A 18 -4.23 13.28 -17.92
N PRO A 19 -3.50 13.21 -16.80
CA PRO A 19 -3.48 12.03 -15.93
C PRO A 19 -4.89 11.63 -15.44
N ALA A 20 -5.82 12.59 -15.36
CA ALA A 20 -7.22 12.33 -15.02
C ALA A 20 -7.95 11.41 -16.02
N LYS A 21 -7.70 11.52 -17.34
CA LYS A 21 -8.32 10.66 -18.37
C LYS A 21 -7.75 9.24 -18.34
N ALA A 22 -6.45 9.10 -18.13
CA ALA A 22 -5.79 7.80 -17.99
C ALA A 22 -6.32 7.05 -16.76
N LEU A 23 -6.50 7.79 -15.65
CA LEU A 23 -7.08 7.27 -14.42
C LEU A 23 -8.51 6.79 -14.67
N LEU A 24 -9.39 7.62 -15.23
CA LEU A 24 -10.78 7.26 -15.55
C LEU A 24 -10.88 6.04 -16.48
N THR A 25 -10.01 5.95 -17.49
CA THR A 25 -9.98 4.81 -18.41
C THR A 25 -9.57 3.52 -17.71
N ALA A 26 -8.54 3.57 -16.85
CA ALA A 26 -8.09 2.41 -16.07
C ALA A 26 -9.18 1.92 -15.10
N ILE A 27 -9.94 2.84 -14.52
CA ILE A 27 -11.07 2.54 -13.64
C ILE A 27 -12.18 1.82 -14.40
N ILE A 28 -12.57 2.38 -15.56
CA ILE A 28 -13.62 1.81 -16.40
C ILE A 28 -13.19 0.42 -16.89
N ASP A 29 -11.95 0.28 -17.36
CA ASP A 29 -11.38 -1.01 -17.79
C ASP A 29 -11.39 -2.05 -16.65
N PHE A 30 -10.96 -1.64 -15.45
CA PHE A 30 -11.02 -2.52 -14.27
C PHE A 30 -12.44 -2.97 -13.94
N ARG A 31 -13.43 -2.06 -14.01
CA ARG A 31 -14.84 -2.37 -13.72
C ARG A 31 -15.42 -3.40 -14.69
N TYR A 32 -15.18 -3.23 -15.98
CA TYR A 32 -15.63 -4.18 -17.00
C TYR A 32 -14.94 -5.54 -16.82
N ARG A 33 -13.60 -5.54 -16.67
CA ARG A 33 -12.84 -6.77 -16.43
C ARG A 33 -13.29 -7.54 -15.20
N LEU A 34 -13.66 -6.85 -14.11
CA LEU A 34 -14.14 -7.51 -12.91
C LEU A 34 -15.48 -8.21 -13.13
N THR A 35 -16.38 -7.61 -13.91
CA THR A 35 -17.68 -8.18 -14.27
C THR A 35 -17.50 -9.41 -15.17
N ASP A 36 -16.61 -9.30 -16.16
CA ASP A 36 -16.27 -10.40 -17.06
C ASP A 36 -15.60 -11.56 -16.31
N MET A 37 -14.72 -11.26 -15.34
CA MET A 37 -14.08 -12.26 -14.50
C MET A 37 -15.10 -13.02 -13.64
N ILE A 38 -16.03 -12.32 -12.98
CA ILE A 38 -17.05 -12.94 -12.13
C ILE A 38 -17.91 -13.91 -12.95
N THR A 39 -18.34 -13.49 -14.14
CA THR A 39 -19.19 -14.30 -15.02
C THR A 39 -18.42 -15.46 -15.66
N THR A 40 -17.24 -15.21 -16.21
CA THR A 40 -16.41 -16.22 -16.89
C THR A 40 -16.02 -17.37 -15.95
N PHE A 41 -15.66 -17.04 -14.71
CA PHE A 41 -15.24 -18.06 -13.72
C PHE A 41 -16.39 -18.54 -12.83
N ASN A 42 -17.63 -18.09 -13.08
CA ASN A 42 -18.81 -18.42 -12.28
C ASN A 42 -18.58 -18.21 -10.77
N ILE A 43 -18.03 -17.03 -10.42
CA ILE A 43 -17.68 -16.68 -9.05
C ILE A 43 -18.96 -16.43 -8.25
N SER A 44 -19.17 -17.25 -7.21
CA SER A 44 -20.35 -17.15 -6.34
C SER A 44 -20.13 -16.32 -5.07
N LEU A 45 -18.87 -16.01 -4.74
CA LEU A 45 -18.51 -15.28 -3.52
C LEU A 45 -17.21 -14.50 -3.71
N VAL A 46 -17.23 -13.22 -3.29
CA VAL A 46 -16.06 -12.33 -3.22
C VAL A 46 -15.87 -11.91 -1.77
N VAL A 47 -14.69 -12.15 -1.21
CA VAL A 47 -14.40 -11.87 0.20
C VAL A 47 -13.29 -10.84 0.35
N HIS A 48 -13.44 -9.95 1.35
CA HIS A 48 -12.38 -9.06 1.80
C HIS A 48 -12.24 -9.12 3.33
N GLY A 49 -11.00 -9.18 3.81
CA GLY A 49 -10.69 -9.21 5.25
C GLY A 49 -10.92 -7.85 5.93
N THR A 50 -11.08 -7.81 7.25
CA THR A 50 -11.22 -6.53 7.98
C THR A 50 -9.94 -5.78 8.23
N ILE A 51 -8.79 -6.38 7.92
CA ILE A 51 -7.45 -5.83 8.14
C ILE A 51 -6.73 -5.74 6.80
N ALA A 52 -6.25 -4.54 6.47
CA ALA A 52 -5.57 -4.21 5.22
C ALA A 52 -4.71 -2.96 5.45
N GLU A 53 -3.65 -2.78 4.66
CA GLU A 53 -2.83 -1.55 4.73
C GLU A 53 -3.62 -0.29 4.41
N ASN A 54 -4.55 -0.41 3.47
CA ASN A 54 -5.31 0.70 2.94
C ASN A 54 -6.80 0.36 2.97
N MET A 55 -7.54 1.09 3.79
CA MET A 55 -8.99 0.98 3.93
C MET A 55 -9.78 1.96 3.06
N ASP A 56 -9.09 2.73 2.21
CA ASP A 56 -9.67 3.87 1.50
C ASP A 56 -10.50 3.48 0.27
N PHE A 57 -10.58 2.18 -0.03
CA PHE A 57 -11.45 1.62 -1.07
C PHE A 57 -12.96 1.83 -0.83
N MET A 58 -13.33 2.46 0.29
CA MET A 58 -14.70 2.78 0.69
C MET A 58 -15.12 4.23 0.40
N LYS A 59 -14.16 5.13 0.14
CA LYS A 59 -14.45 6.58 0.15
C LYS A 59 -14.73 7.18 -1.23
N ASP A 60 -14.55 6.42 -2.30
CA ASP A 60 -14.59 6.95 -3.65
C ASP A 60 -15.50 6.13 -4.56
N ASP A 61 -15.91 6.70 -5.68
CA ASP A 61 -16.69 6.03 -6.75
C ASP A 61 -15.94 4.83 -7.37
N LEU A 62 -14.69 4.62 -6.94
CA LEU A 62 -13.72 3.64 -7.40
C LEU A 62 -13.70 2.37 -6.56
N ASN A 63 -14.70 2.14 -5.71
CA ASN A 63 -14.75 0.95 -4.87
C ASN A 63 -14.64 -0.33 -5.74
N PRO A 64 -13.55 -1.10 -5.65
CA PRO A 64 -13.35 -2.28 -6.49
C PRO A 64 -14.45 -3.33 -6.26
N TYR A 65 -15.06 -3.31 -5.08
CA TYR A 65 -16.12 -4.23 -4.67
C TYR A 65 -17.53 -3.76 -5.05
N ALA A 66 -17.71 -2.64 -5.77
CA ALA A 66 -19.06 -2.15 -6.10
C ALA A 66 -19.89 -3.18 -6.88
N VAL A 67 -19.32 -3.83 -7.91
CA VAL A 67 -20.01 -4.88 -8.68
C VAL A 67 -20.34 -6.11 -7.80
N PRO A 68 -19.38 -6.71 -7.07
CA PRO A 68 -19.69 -7.80 -6.14
C PRO A 68 -20.75 -7.46 -5.09
N ARG A 69 -20.78 -6.23 -4.59
CA ARG A 69 -21.81 -5.75 -3.66
C ARG A 69 -23.17 -5.65 -4.33
N ALA A 70 -23.24 -5.06 -5.52
CA ALA A 70 -24.47 -4.92 -6.30
C ALA A 70 -25.06 -6.28 -6.69
N MET A 71 -24.21 -7.28 -6.93
CA MET A 71 -24.61 -8.67 -7.21
C MET A 71 -24.95 -9.48 -5.96
N GLY A 72 -24.77 -8.94 -4.74
CA GLY A 72 -25.05 -9.66 -3.49
C GLY A 72 -24.05 -10.78 -3.14
N ILE A 73 -22.91 -10.86 -3.84
CA ILE A 73 -21.89 -11.90 -3.66
C ILE A 73 -20.68 -11.41 -2.84
N TYR A 74 -20.69 -10.17 -2.35
CA TYR A 74 -19.62 -9.63 -1.51
C TYR A 74 -19.82 -9.97 -0.03
N ARG A 75 -18.76 -10.46 0.63
CA ARG A 75 -18.73 -10.68 2.08
C ARG A 75 -17.47 -10.09 2.72
N ARG A 76 -17.64 -9.50 3.90
CA ARG A 76 -16.52 -9.10 4.76
C ARG A 76 -16.20 -10.23 5.75
N LEU A 77 -14.93 -10.57 5.89
CA LEU A 77 -14.44 -11.59 6.81
C LEU A 77 -13.64 -10.92 7.93
N GLU A 78 -13.99 -11.21 9.18
CA GLU A 78 -13.22 -10.73 10.31
C GLU A 78 -11.87 -11.44 10.41
N SER A 79 -10.80 -10.65 10.48
CA SER A 79 -9.47 -11.18 10.82
C SER A 79 -9.37 -11.33 12.33
N PRO A 80 -8.87 -12.47 12.84
CA PRO A 80 -8.62 -12.63 14.27
C PRO A 80 -7.43 -11.81 14.77
N LEU A 81 -6.63 -11.24 13.86
CA LEU A 81 -5.40 -10.51 14.17
C LEU A 81 -5.35 -9.18 13.41
N ASP A 82 -4.94 -8.12 14.11
CA ASP A 82 -4.66 -6.79 13.56
C ASP A 82 -3.17 -6.66 13.17
N ILE A 83 -2.73 -7.52 12.24
CA ILE A 83 -1.36 -7.49 11.71
C ILE A 83 -1.40 -7.00 10.27
N THR A 84 -0.64 -5.95 10.02
CA THR A 84 -0.35 -5.47 8.67
C THR A 84 1.16 -5.49 8.41
N THR A 85 1.57 -5.48 7.16
CA THR A 85 2.94 -5.22 6.71
C THR A 85 3.53 -3.99 7.41
N SER A 86 2.79 -2.88 7.49
CA SER A 86 3.24 -1.68 8.21
C SER A 86 3.50 -1.95 9.69
N THR A 87 2.66 -2.77 10.35
CA THR A 87 2.90 -3.16 11.75
C THR A 87 4.17 -4.03 11.88
N ILE A 88 4.42 -4.94 10.92
CA ILE A 88 5.62 -5.78 10.90
C ILE A 88 6.87 -4.92 10.71
N ILE A 89 6.85 -3.99 9.75
CA ILE A 89 7.94 -3.05 9.50
C ILE A 89 8.28 -2.27 10.77
N ARG A 90 7.26 -1.69 11.43
CA ARG A 90 7.44 -0.98 12.71
C ARG A 90 8.10 -1.85 13.77
N ARG A 91 7.72 -3.13 13.88
CA ARG A 91 8.29 -4.07 14.85
C ARG A 91 9.76 -4.36 14.57
N ILE A 92 10.12 -4.54 13.31
CA ILE A 92 11.51 -4.78 12.89
C ILE A 92 12.37 -3.55 13.23
N VAL A 93 11.92 -2.36 12.85
CA VAL A 93 12.64 -1.10 13.10
C VAL A 93 12.80 -0.85 14.60
N ALA A 94 11.74 -0.96 15.39
CA ALA A 94 11.82 -0.75 16.83
C ALA A 94 12.77 -1.74 17.53
N ASN A 95 12.79 -3.00 17.09
CA ASN A 95 13.71 -3.99 17.62
C ASN A 95 15.17 -3.67 17.25
N HIS A 96 15.40 -3.22 16.02
CA HIS A 96 16.72 -2.81 15.55
C HIS A 96 17.26 -1.62 16.36
N GLU A 97 16.46 -0.58 16.53
CA GLU A 97 16.80 0.60 17.35
C GLU A 97 17.10 0.21 18.80
N ALA A 98 16.27 -0.65 19.40
CA ALA A 98 16.49 -1.15 20.75
C ALA A 98 17.80 -1.94 20.88
N TYR A 99 18.17 -2.73 19.85
CA TYR A 99 19.44 -3.45 19.81
C TYR A 99 20.63 -2.48 19.73
N GLN A 100 20.59 -1.52 18.80
CA GLN A 100 21.65 -0.52 18.63
C GLN A 100 21.93 0.23 19.92
N LYS A 101 20.89 0.76 20.58
CA LYS A 101 21.01 1.51 21.84
C LYS A 101 21.64 0.68 22.97
N ARG A 102 21.36 -0.62 23.04
CA ARG A 102 22.00 -1.52 24.02
C ARG A 102 23.48 -1.71 23.72
N ASN A 103 23.83 -1.87 22.45
CA ASN A 103 25.20 -2.06 22.03
C ASN A 103 26.05 -0.81 22.29
N GLU A 104 25.56 0.37 21.91
CA GLU A 104 26.21 1.66 22.18
C GLU A 104 26.45 1.88 23.68
N LYS A 105 25.46 1.56 24.51
CA LYS A 105 25.60 1.65 25.97
C LYS A 105 26.69 0.72 26.49
N LYS A 106 26.75 -0.51 25.97
CA LYS A 106 27.74 -1.51 26.34
C LYS A 106 29.14 -1.05 25.92
N GLU A 107 29.33 -0.66 24.67
CA GLU A 107 30.61 -0.16 24.14
C GLU A 107 31.10 1.07 24.91
N ALA A 108 30.21 2.03 25.20
CA ALA A 108 30.56 3.20 26.01
C ALA A 108 30.98 2.83 27.44
N SER A 109 30.33 1.83 28.05
CA SER A 109 30.69 1.36 29.39
C SER A 109 32.03 0.60 29.41
N GLU A 110 32.28 -0.24 28.40
CA GLU A 110 33.54 -0.98 28.26
C GLU A 110 34.70 -0.03 28.00
N LYS A 111 34.53 0.96 27.09
CA LYS A 111 35.52 1.99 26.84
C LYS A 111 35.89 2.75 28.12
N LYS A 112 34.90 3.22 28.87
CA LYS A 112 35.13 3.89 30.17
C LYS A 112 35.88 3.01 31.17
N TYR A 113 35.57 1.71 31.20
CA TYR A 113 36.24 0.75 32.08
C TYR A 113 37.71 0.57 31.71
N TYR A 114 38.04 0.43 30.41
CA TYR A 114 39.44 0.28 29.99
C TYR A 114 40.25 1.58 30.11
N ASP A 115 39.65 2.73 29.81
CA ASP A 115 40.31 4.04 29.93
C ASP A 115 40.67 4.38 31.39
N SER A 116 39.91 3.88 32.37
CA SER A 116 40.10 4.14 33.80
C SER A 116 40.89 3.05 34.54
N LYS A 117 41.32 1.97 33.86
CA LYS A 117 41.99 0.85 34.52
C LYS A 117 43.48 1.17 34.74
N SER A 118 43.87 1.39 36.00
CA SER A 118 45.28 1.33 36.41
C SER A 118 45.69 -0.14 36.60
N PHE A 119 46.80 -0.57 35.98
CA PHE A 119 47.36 -1.89 36.22
C PHE A 119 47.71 -2.06 37.70
N VAL A 120 47.09 -3.05 38.35
CA VAL A 120 47.56 -3.56 39.64
C VAL A 120 48.57 -4.66 39.35
N ASN A 121 49.86 -4.38 39.59
CA ASN A 121 50.87 -5.44 39.66
C ASN A 121 50.55 -6.28 40.91
N GLY A 122 50.28 -7.57 40.71
CA GLY A 122 50.19 -8.51 41.81
C GLY A 122 51.57 -8.74 42.40
N GLU A 123 51.69 -8.51 43.71
CA GLU A 123 52.86 -8.88 44.52
C GLU A 123 53.02 -10.40 44.64
#